data_AF-A0AAV3QVD9-F1
#
_entry.id   AF-A0AAV3QVD9-F1
#
_cell.length_a   1.000
_cell.length_b   1.000
_cell.length_c   1.000
_cell.angle_alpha   90.00
_cell.angle_beta   90.00
_cell.angle_gamma   90.00
#
_symmetry.space_group_name_H-M   'P 1'
#
loop_
_entity.id
_entity.type
_entity.pdbx_description
1 polymer ?
#
loop_
_entity_poly.entity_id
_entity_poly.type
_entity_poly.pdbx_seq_one_letter_code
_entity_poly.pdbx_strand_id
1 'polypeptide(L)'
;MAKNEELAVPTYSKLEEVYGSGSQLEEAEIRFKNLKDKFVELFGQVPDVFARSPGRVNLIGEHIDYEGYSVLPMAIRQDTIVAIRKNSSEKLLRIGNVKSDKYAMCTYNADPNQVYIVALSLFNYSFLKQLNFFGLLLLNVVAS
;
A
#
# COMPACT_ATOMS: atom_id res chain seq x y z
N MET A 1 1.91 2.55 -30.71
CA MET A 1 2.08 1.50 -29.69
C MET A 1 3.14 1.97 -28.72
N ALA A 2 2.76 2.49 -27.55
CA ALA A 2 3.73 2.86 -26.52
C ALA A 2 4.39 1.59 -25.99
N LYS A 3 5.72 1.54 -26.02
CA LYS A 3 6.49 0.47 -25.38
C LYS A 3 6.20 0.57 -23.87
N ASN A 4 5.54 -0.45 -23.34
CA ASN A 4 5.26 -0.55 -21.91
C ASN A 4 6.55 -1.04 -21.24
N GLU A 5 7.51 -0.14 -21.06
CA GLU A 5 8.70 -0.41 -20.26
C GLU A 5 8.21 -0.51 -18.81
N GLU A 6 8.27 -1.71 -18.21
CA GLU A 6 7.96 -1.93 -16.80
C GLU A 6 8.94 -1.12 -15.95
N LEU A 7 8.56 0.12 -15.62
CA LEU A 7 9.31 0.94 -14.68
C LEU A 7 9.22 0.27 -13.30
N ALA A 8 10.38 -0.05 -12.73
CA ALA A 8 10.50 -0.62 -11.40
C ALA A 8 9.86 0.32 -10.36
N VAL A 9 9.22 -0.26 -9.32
CA VAL A 9 8.69 0.54 -8.20
C VAL A 9 9.85 1.32 -7.58
N PRO A 10 9.76 2.65 -7.48
CA PRO A 10 10.83 3.42 -6.87
C PRO A 10 10.91 3.09 -5.38
N THR A 11 12.14 2.90 -4.90
CA THR A 11 12.42 2.66 -3.48
C THR A 11 13.17 3.84 -2.91
N TYR A 12 12.78 4.24 -1.70
CA TYR A 12 13.32 5.41 -1.02
C TYR A 12 13.79 5.01 0.36
N SER A 13 14.91 5.58 0.78
CA SER A 13 15.45 5.31 2.12
C SER A 13 15.01 6.37 3.13
N LYS A 14 14.58 7.55 2.64
CA LYS A 14 14.17 8.66 3.49
C LYS A 14 12.86 9.30 3.00
N LEU A 15 12.11 9.90 3.92
CA LEU A 15 10.79 10.47 3.61
C LEU A 15 10.88 11.78 2.82
N GLU A 16 11.98 12.51 2.94
CA GLU A 16 12.26 13.76 2.24
C GLU A 16 12.33 13.57 0.73
N GLU A 17 12.78 12.39 0.28
CA GLU A 17 12.83 12.03 -1.15
C GLU A 17 11.43 11.86 -1.74
N VAL A 18 10.43 11.59 -0.89
CA VAL A 18 9.04 11.33 -1.28
C VAL A 18 8.12 12.52 -1.03
N TYR A 19 8.30 13.21 0.10
CA TYR A 19 7.43 14.28 0.58
C TYR A 19 8.08 15.67 0.51
N GLY A 20 9.36 15.75 0.12
CA GLY A 20 10.10 17.01 0.03
C GLY A 20 10.43 17.59 1.41
N SER A 21 10.12 18.88 1.60
CA SER A 21 10.46 19.63 2.81
C SER A 21 9.25 20.39 3.36
N GLY A 22 9.34 20.81 4.63
CA GLY A 22 8.31 21.63 5.30
C GLY A 22 7.16 20.79 5.87
N SER A 23 5.97 21.37 5.94
CA SER A 23 4.82 20.79 6.66
C SER A 23 4.40 19.40 6.15
N GLN A 24 4.54 19.12 4.86
CA GLN A 24 4.19 17.81 4.29
C GLN A 24 5.08 16.69 4.81
N LEU A 25 6.37 16.97 5.02
CA LEU A 25 7.31 16.03 5.59
C LEU A 25 7.00 15.78 7.06
N GLU A 26 6.79 16.85 7.85
CA GLU A 26 6.44 16.74 9.27
C GLU A 26 5.16 15.92 9.48
N GLU A 27 4.14 16.15 8.66
CA GLU A 27 2.91 15.35 8.67
C GLU A 27 3.17 13.88 8.29
N ALA A 28 4.04 13.61 7.32
CA ALA A 28 4.42 12.26 6.94
C ALA A 28 5.18 11.54 8.07
N GLU A 29 6.14 12.20 8.70
CA GLU A 29 6.91 11.64 9.82
C GLU A 29 6.00 11.20 10.97
N ILE A 30 5.03 12.04 11.34
CA ILE A 30 4.04 11.70 12.37
C ILE A 30 3.22 10.47 11.96
N ARG A 31 2.76 10.41 10.70
CA ARG A 31 1.96 9.27 10.19
C ARG A 31 2.76 7.97 10.18
N PHE A 32 3.99 7.99 9.67
CA PHE A 32 4.86 6.80 9.62
C PHE A 32 5.27 6.35 11.02
N LYS A 33 5.54 7.29 11.93
CA LYS A 33 5.81 6.98 13.34
C LYS A 33 4.61 6.32 14.00
N ASN A 34 3.42 6.90 13.89
CA ASN A 34 2.20 6.32 14.46
C ASN A 34 1.91 4.92 13.90
N LEU A 35 2.12 4.72 12.60
CA LEU A 35 1.96 3.42 11.97
C LEU A 35 2.98 2.40 12.50
N LYS A 36 4.25 2.81 12.66
CA LYS A 36 5.30 1.98 13.25
C LYS A 36 4.97 1.59 14.69
N ASP A 37 4.56 2.55 15.51
CA ASP A 37 4.23 2.32 16.92
C ASP A 37 3.05 1.35 17.05
N LYS A 38 1.99 1.54 16.23
CA LYS A 38 0.85 0.61 16.17
C LYS A 38 1.23 -0.77 15.64
N PHE A 39 2.14 -0.85 14.68
CA PHE A 39 2.64 -2.13 14.19
C PHE A 39 3.36 -2.91 15.29
N VAL A 40 4.22 -2.23 16.07
CA VAL A 40 4.91 -2.84 17.23
C VAL A 40 3.90 -3.26 18.30
N GLU A 41 2.88 -2.45 18.59
CA GLU A 41 1.83 -2.79 19.55
C GLU A 41 1.07 -4.07 19.16
N LEU A 42 0.72 -4.23 17.88
CA LEU A 42 -0.10 -5.36 17.40
C LEU A 42 0.71 -6.64 17.14
N PHE A 43 1.97 -6.51 16.72
CA PHE A 43 2.79 -7.63 16.26
C PHE A 43 4.05 -7.88 17.11
N GLY A 44 4.35 -7.01 18.07
CA GLY A 44 5.49 -7.14 18.98
C GLY A 44 6.87 -6.98 18.32
N GLN A 45 6.92 -6.54 17.06
CA GLN A 45 8.14 -6.44 16.25
C GLN A 45 8.12 -5.18 15.40
N VAL A 46 9.28 -4.69 14.99
CA VAL A 46 9.39 -3.54 14.08
C VAL A 46 9.16 -3.94 12.62
N PRO A 47 8.56 -3.08 11.78
CA PRO A 47 8.43 -3.36 10.36
C PRO A 47 9.78 -3.30 9.64
N ASP A 48 9.93 -4.09 8.57
CA ASP A 48 11.14 -4.12 7.72
C ASP A 48 11.06 -3.07 6.60
N VAL A 49 9.87 -2.87 6.04
CA VAL A 49 9.64 -1.94 4.92
C VAL A 49 8.26 -1.29 5.01
N PHE A 50 8.13 -0.12 4.38
CA PHE A 50 6.86 0.54 4.17
C PHE A 50 6.53 0.60 2.67
N ALA A 51 5.29 0.27 2.31
CA ALA A 51 4.75 0.47 0.97
C ALA A 51 3.72 1.59 0.98
N ARG A 52 3.73 2.45 -0.03
CA ARG A 52 2.82 3.60 -0.16
C ARG A 52 2.13 3.57 -1.51
N SER A 53 0.82 3.81 -1.52
CA SER A 53 0.06 4.08 -2.75
C SER A 53 -0.81 5.32 -2.55
N PRO A 54 -0.62 6.41 -3.33
CA PRO A 54 -1.54 7.55 -3.29
C PRO A 54 -2.91 7.16 -3.84
N GLY A 55 -3.94 7.83 -3.34
CA GLY A 55 -5.26 7.83 -3.97
C GLY A 55 -5.22 8.60 -5.30
N ARG A 56 -6.32 8.57 -6.04
CA ARG A 56 -6.49 9.36 -7.25
C ARG A 56 -7.83 10.09 -7.28
N VAL A 57 -7.87 11.17 -8.02
CA VAL A 57 -9.09 11.75 -8.57
C VAL A 57 -9.01 11.70 -10.09
N ASN A 58 -10.14 11.50 -10.75
CA ASN A 58 -10.22 11.63 -12.20
C ASN A 58 -10.71 13.03 -12.55
N LEU A 59 -9.97 13.73 -13.40
CA LEU A 59 -10.36 15.07 -13.84
C LEU A 59 -11.36 14.99 -14.99
N ILE A 60 -11.18 14.02 -15.89
CA ILE A 60 -12.09 13.73 -17.01
C ILE A 60 -11.93 12.27 -17.44
N GLY A 61 -13.00 11.71 -18.03
CA GLY A 61 -13.02 10.34 -18.53
C GLY A 61 -13.57 9.33 -17.52
N GLU A 62 -14.65 9.68 -16.83
CA GLU A 62 -15.39 8.70 -16.03
C GLU A 62 -16.08 7.69 -16.95
N HIS A 63 -16.04 6.41 -16.54
CA HIS A 63 -16.72 5.30 -17.23
C HIS A 63 -16.30 5.06 -18.69
N ILE A 64 -15.10 5.48 -19.09
CA ILE A 64 -14.56 5.19 -20.43
C ILE A 64 -13.24 4.41 -20.39
N ASP A 65 -12.67 4.26 -19.20
CA ASP A 65 -11.43 3.52 -18.95
C ASP A 65 -11.57 2.03 -19.26
N TYR A 66 -12.72 1.43 -18.91
CA TYR A 66 -13.00 0.02 -19.23
C TYR A 66 -13.26 -0.22 -20.72
N GLU A 67 -13.59 0.82 -21.49
CA GLU A 67 -13.74 0.77 -22.95
C GLU A 67 -12.41 1.00 -23.69
N GLY A 68 -11.30 1.16 -22.96
CA GLY A 68 -9.97 1.36 -23.54
C GLY A 68 -9.69 2.78 -24.04
N TYR A 69 -10.56 3.75 -23.72
CA TYR A 69 -10.28 5.16 -23.99
C TYR A 69 -9.31 5.75 -22.98
N SER A 70 -8.62 6.81 -23.38
CA SER A 70 -7.71 7.54 -22.50
C SER A 70 -8.49 8.33 -21.46
N VAL A 71 -7.94 8.36 -20.24
CA VAL A 71 -8.46 9.12 -19.09
C VAL A 71 -7.39 10.06 -18.55
N LEU A 72 -7.79 11.09 -17.80
CA LEU A 72 -6.86 12.03 -17.18
C LEU A 72 -6.98 12.02 -15.64
N PRO A 73 -6.36 11.04 -14.97
CA PRO A 73 -6.30 10.98 -13.52
C PRO A 73 -5.18 11.86 -12.95
N MET A 74 -5.33 12.24 -11.68
CA MET A 74 -4.31 12.91 -10.89
C MET A 74 -4.20 12.22 -9.52
N ALA A 75 -2.97 11.94 -9.09
CA ALA A 75 -2.72 11.46 -7.74
C ALA A 75 -3.04 12.56 -6.72
N ILE A 76 -3.69 12.20 -5.62
CA ILE A 76 -4.00 13.12 -4.53
C ILE A 76 -3.04 12.92 -3.35
N ARG A 77 -3.07 13.86 -2.40
CA ARG A 77 -2.20 13.85 -1.22
C ARG A 77 -2.50 12.68 -0.29
N GLN A 78 -3.77 12.30 -0.18
CA GLN A 78 -4.22 11.12 0.57
C GLN A 78 -3.59 9.87 0.00
N ASP A 79 -3.08 9.02 0.89
CA ASP A 79 -2.36 7.81 0.53
C ASP A 79 -2.64 6.68 1.49
N THR A 80 -2.34 5.48 1.02
CA THR A 80 -2.46 4.22 1.74
C THR A 80 -1.04 3.79 2.05
N ILE A 81 -0.70 3.66 3.34
CA ILE A 81 0.64 3.30 3.80
C ILE A 81 0.57 1.99 4.56
N VAL A 82 1.36 1.02 4.13
CA VAL A 82 1.46 -0.30 4.74
C VAL A 82 2.83 -0.48 5.37
N ALA A 83 2.86 -0.92 6.62
CA ALA A 83 4.07 -1.44 7.26
C ALA A 83 4.11 -2.96 7.12
N ILE A 84 5.24 -3.50 6.64
CA ILE A 84 5.39 -4.91 6.29
C ILE A 84 6.62 -5.48 7.02
N ARG A 85 6.47 -6.68 7.57
CA ARG A 85 7.57 -7.48 8.13
C ARG A 85 7.47 -8.90 7.63
N LYS A 86 8.57 -9.49 7.19
CA LYS A 86 8.58 -10.92 6.85
C LYS A 86 8.71 -11.74 8.13
N ASN A 87 7.76 -12.66 8.36
CA ASN A 87 7.89 -13.69 9.39
C ASN A 87 8.40 -14.99 8.76
N SER A 88 9.51 -15.51 9.26
CA SER A 88 10.14 -16.75 8.75
C SER A 88 9.57 -18.01 9.39
N SER A 89 8.84 -17.88 10.50
CA SER A 89 8.49 -19.02 11.35
C SER A 89 7.16 -19.67 10.97
N GLU A 90 6.24 -18.93 10.35
CA GLU A 90 4.87 -19.38 10.09
C GLU A 90 4.41 -18.99 8.69
N LYS A 91 3.73 -19.90 8.01
CA LYS A 91 3.03 -19.64 6.73
C LYS A 91 1.70 -18.95 6.99
N LEU A 92 1.72 -17.82 7.69
CA LEU A 92 0.52 -17.04 8.03
C LEU A 92 0.69 -15.59 7.59
N LEU A 93 -0.37 -15.05 6.98
CA LEU A 93 -0.53 -13.64 6.69
C LEU A 93 -1.50 -13.04 7.71
N ARG A 94 -0.98 -12.20 8.60
CA ARG A 94 -1.78 -11.47 9.58
C ARG A 94 -1.94 -10.03 9.10
N ILE A 95 -3.18 -9.56 9.01
CA ILE A 95 -3.52 -8.20 8.56
C ILE A 95 -4.21 -7.43 9.68
N GLY A 96 -3.63 -6.29 10.05
CA GLY A 96 -4.17 -5.37 11.06
C GLY A 96 -4.36 -3.97 10.49
N ASN A 97 -5.31 -3.23 11.05
CA ASN A 97 -5.60 -1.84 10.69
C ASN A 97 -5.39 -0.92 11.90
N VAL A 98 -4.96 0.32 11.66
CA VAL A 98 -4.80 1.34 12.71
C VAL A 98 -6.14 1.74 13.36
N LYS A 99 -7.26 1.59 12.64
CA LYS A 99 -8.64 1.76 13.15
C LYS A 99 -9.24 0.40 13.50
N SER A 100 -8.74 -0.21 14.57
CA SER A 100 -9.13 -1.56 15.01
C SER A 100 -10.59 -1.69 15.46
N ASP A 101 -11.19 -0.57 15.86
CA ASP A 101 -12.61 -0.43 16.19
C ASP A 101 -13.52 -0.68 14.98
N LYS A 102 -13.05 -0.30 13.78
CA LYS A 102 -13.80 -0.40 12.54
C LYS A 102 -13.40 -1.60 11.68
N TYR A 103 -12.13 -1.99 11.73
CA TYR A 103 -11.56 -3.06 10.91
C TYR A 103 -10.85 -4.08 11.80
N ALA A 104 -11.51 -5.23 12.01
CA ALA A 104 -10.95 -6.31 12.80
C ALA A 104 -9.70 -6.92 12.14
N MET A 105 -8.78 -7.41 12.96
CA MET A 105 -7.61 -8.14 12.49
C MET A 105 -8.05 -9.45 11.81
N CYS A 106 -7.49 -9.73 10.64
CA CYS A 106 -7.70 -10.98 9.93
C CYS A 106 -6.39 -11.76 9.78
N THR A 107 -6.51 -13.09 9.72
CA THR A 107 -5.36 -13.99 9.53
C THR A 107 -5.70 -14.98 8.43
N TYR A 108 -4.78 -15.15 7.49
CA TYR A 108 -4.89 -16.04 6.35
C TYR A 108 -3.69 -16.99 6.31
N ASN A 109 -3.83 -18.13 5.66
CA ASN A 109 -2.69 -19.00 5.38
C ASN A 109 -1.85 -18.40 4.25
N ALA A 110 -0.57 -18.15 4.49
CA ALA A 110 0.35 -17.74 3.44
C ALA A 110 0.87 -19.00 2.71
N ASP A 111 0.01 -19.61 1.89
CA ASP A 111 0.50 -20.59 0.92
C ASP A 111 1.21 -19.84 -0.21
N PRO A 112 2.52 -20.06 -0.43
CA PRO A 112 3.26 -19.46 -1.54
C PRO A 112 2.55 -19.60 -2.90
N ASN A 113 1.79 -20.67 -3.12
CA ASN A 113 1.11 -20.94 -4.39
C ASN A 113 -0.33 -20.41 -4.46
N GLN A 114 -0.85 -19.84 -3.38
CA GLN A 114 -2.23 -19.35 -3.32
C GLN A 114 -2.30 -17.88 -3.73
N VAL A 115 -2.89 -17.63 -4.90
CA VAL A 115 -3.15 -16.28 -5.39
C VAL A 115 -4.33 -15.70 -4.62
N TYR A 116 -4.05 -14.78 -3.71
CA TYR A 116 -5.08 -13.96 -3.09
C TYR A 116 -5.46 -12.83 -4.05
N ILE A 117 -6.65 -12.92 -4.65
CA ILE A 117 -7.32 -11.75 -5.23
C ILE A 117 -7.82 -10.93 -4.05
N VAL A 118 -6.98 -10.02 -3.53
CA VAL A 118 -7.46 -8.95 -2.65
C VAL A 118 -8.40 -8.12 -3.54
N ALA A 119 -9.71 -8.31 -3.35
CA ALA A 119 -10.74 -7.79 -4.23
C ALA A 119 -10.55 -6.29 -4.50
N LEU A 120 -10.20 -6.00 -5.76
CA LEU A 120 -10.61 -4.95 -6.70
C LEU A 120 -11.36 -3.67 -6.29
N SER A 121 -11.74 -3.44 -5.03
CA SER A 121 -12.35 -2.17 -4.59
C SER A 121 -11.38 -1.20 -3.92
N LEU A 122 -10.14 -1.61 -3.62
CA LEU A 122 -9.18 -0.78 -2.87
C LEU A 122 -7.85 -0.52 -3.56
N PHE A 123 -7.48 -1.26 -4.61
CA PHE A 123 -6.16 -1.13 -5.23
C PHE A 123 -6.23 -1.22 -6.76
N ASN A 124 -5.60 -0.25 -7.43
CA ASN A 124 -5.36 -0.29 -8.87
C ASN A 124 -4.61 -1.59 -9.23
N TYR A 125 -5.03 -2.23 -10.33
CA TYR A 125 -4.50 -3.50 -10.84
C TYR A 125 -2.97 -3.51 -11.02
N SER A 126 -2.33 -2.35 -11.28
CA SER A 126 -0.88 -2.24 -11.42
C SER A 126 -0.11 -2.44 -10.09
N PHE A 127 -0.68 -2.05 -8.95
CA PHE A 127 -0.04 -2.22 -7.65
C PHE A 127 0.06 -3.71 -7.25
N LEU A 128 -0.98 -4.48 -7.58
CA LEU A 128 -1.03 -5.93 -7.31
C LEU A 128 -0.13 -6.75 -8.24
N LYS A 129 0.09 -6.33 -9.50
CA LYS A 129 1.03 -6.99 -10.41
C LYS A 129 2.50 -6.80 -10.01
N GLN A 130 2.84 -5.71 -9.31
CA GLN A 130 4.21 -5.43 -8.85
C GLN A 130 4.57 -6.15 -7.55
N LEU A 131 3.60 -6.72 -6.86
CA LEU A 131 3.79 -7.62 -5.73
C LEU A 131 3.98 -9.07 -6.22
N ASN A 132 4.97 -9.29 -7.10
CA ASN A 132 5.52 -10.62 -7.38
C ASN A 132 6.42 -11.09 -6.22
N PHE A 133 5.91 -10.99 -4.99
CA PHE A 133 6.53 -11.59 -3.82
C PHE A 133 5.70 -12.78 -3.38
N PHE A 134 6.26 -13.97 -3.58
CA PHE A 134 5.89 -15.17 -2.87
C PHE A 134 5.91 -14.87 -1.36
N GLY A 135 4.71 -14.71 -0.79
CA GLY A 135 4.50 -14.53 0.64
C GLY A 135 4.45 -13.07 1.08
N LEU A 136 3.26 -12.70 1.57
CA LEU A 136 2.92 -11.59 2.45
C LEU A 136 2.62 -10.23 1.79
N LEU A 137 1.32 -9.89 1.73
CA LEU A 137 0.83 -8.54 1.50
C LEU A 137 -0.07 -8.14 2.67
N LEU A 138 0.42 -7.26 3.55
CA LEU A 138 -0.43 -6.49 4.46
C LEU A 138 -0.95 -5.28 3.69
N LEU A 139 -2.17 -4.83 4.00
CA LEU A 139 -2.88 -3.78 3.29
C LEU A 139 -3.41 -2.78 4.33
N ASN A 140 -3.05 -1.51 4.24
CA ASN A 140 -3.56 -0.47 5.13
C ASN A 140 -3.90 0.79 4.33
N VAL A 141 -5.19 1.05 4.22
CA VAL A 141 -5.79 2.22 3.57
C VAL A 141 -5.92 3.34 4.59
N VAL A 142 -5.03 4.33 4.52
CA VAL A 142 -5.15 5.58 5.26
C VAL A 142 -5.99 6.56 4.40
N ALA A 143 -7.30 6.36 4.39
CA ALA A 143 -8.19 7.43 3.92
C ALA A 143 -8.25 8.51 5.00
N SER A 144 -7.70 9.68 4.71
CA SER A 144 -7.91 10.91 5.48
C SER A 144 -8.74 11.91 4.69
#